data_AF-A0A1H6LHJ2-F1
#
_entry.id   AF-A0A1H6LHJ2-F1
#
_cell.length_a   1.000
_cell.length_b   1.000
_cell.length_c   1.000
_cell.angle_alpha   90.00
_cell.angle_beta   90.00
_cell.angle_gamma   90.00
#
_symmetry.space_group_name_H-M   'P 1'
#
loop_
_entity.id
_entity.type
_entity.pdbx_description
1 polymer ?
#
loop_
_entity_poly.entity_id
_entity_poly.type
_entity_poly.pdbx_seq_one_letter_code
_entity_poly.pdbx_strand_id
1 'polypeptide(L)'
;MVLTSIGAILRLYRLMSKLSAMTSIKQQIKDVSMRPKRKKPPANAVKPHPDVREGLVERESKPEGNAKNIVATSFQGPLPPPSLLRDYDDVVPGLAAKIVEWTTSQTAHRQLMEERSIGIDEKLSTWYVAEIMIGLLLGFLIAVSVILAVIYLAMNGKEIAAGALGTIAFGSMVAAFITGRRKRTASEANDKQEKKKAK
;
A
#
# COMPACT_ATOMS: atom_id res chain seq x y z
N MET A 1 29.78 -0.44 -34.09
CA MET A 1 28.59 -0.79 -33.29
C MET A 1 28.91 -1.28 -31.86
N VAL A 2 30.13 -1.76 -31.56
CA VAL A 2 30.54 -2.18 -30.20
C VAL A 2 30.97 -1.01 -29.30
N LEU A 3 31.56 0.06 -29.86
CA LEU A 3 32.02 1.23 -29.09
C LEU A 3 30.89 2.06 -28.47
N THR A 4 29.69 2.06 -29.04
CA THR A 4 28.53 2.76 -28.48
C THR A 4 28.02 2.10 -27.19
N SER A 5 28.16 0.78 -27.07
CA SER A 5 27.77 0.01 -25.88
C SER A 5 28.72 0.24 -24.70
N ILE A 6 30.02 0.38 -24.95
CA ILE A 6 31.02 0.69 -23.92
C ILE A 6 30.78 2.09 -23.32
N GLY A 7 30.42 3.06 -24.16
CA GLY A 7 30.05 4.41 -23.71
C GLY A 7 28.78 4.43 -22.85
N ALA A 8 27.79 3.59 -23.17
CA ALA A 8 26.58 3.42 -22.36
C ALA A 8 26.89 2.79 -20.99
N ILE A 9 27.77 1.79 -20.95
CA ILE A 9 28.21 1.12 -19.71
C ILE A 9 28.96 2.09 -18.79
N LEU A 10 29.87 2.92 -19.32
CA LEU A 10 30.60 3.94 -18.55
C LEU A 10 29.67 5.06 -18.03
N ARG A 11 28.65 5.45 -18.80
CA ARG A 11 27.60 6.39 -18.33
C ARG A 11 26.75 5.76 -17.22
N LEU A 12 26.43 4.47 -17.32
CA LEU A 12 25.69 3.73 -16.29
C LEU A 12 26.51 3.58 -14.99
N TYR A 13 27.82 3.34 -15.11
CA TYR A 13 28.71 3.20 -13.95
C TYR A 13 28.85 4.52 -13.18
N ARG A 14 28.96 5.65 -13.89
CA ARG A 14 28.93 7.00 -13.28
C ARG A 14 27.59 7.32 -12.61
N LEU A 15 26.48 6.81 -13.14
CA LEU A 15 25.15 6.96 -12.53
C LEU A 15 25.03 6.11 -11.26
N MET A 16 25.45 4.84 -11.32
CA MET A 16 25.48 3.91 -10.17
C MET A 16 26.36 4.42 -9.02
N SER A 17 27.53 5.00 -9.32
CA SER A 17 28.41 5.64 -8.32
C SER A 17 27.68 6.75 -7.54
N LYS A 18 26.86 7.56 -8.21
CA LYS A 18 26.08 8.63 -7.57
C LYS A 18 24.91 8.08 -6.74
N LEU A 19 24.29 6.97 -7.15
CA LEU A 19 23.22 6.32 -6.38
C LEU A 19 23.75 5.62 -5.11
N SER A 20 24.96 5.04 -5.16
CA SER A 20 25.59 4.40 -3.99
C SER A 20 25.91 5.41 -2.87
N ALA A 21 26.41 6.60 -3.22
CA ALA A 21 26.63 7.69 -2.25
C ALA A 21 25.33 8.14 -1.56
N MET A 22 24.20 8.07 -2.28
CA MET A 22 22.87 8.42 -1.75
C MET A 22 22.26 7.32 -0.87
N THR A 23 22.82 6.10 -0.90
CA THR A 23 22.35 4.97 -0.08
C THR A 23 22.90 5.07 1.35
N SER A 24 24.14 5.52 1.54
CA SER A 24 24.71 5.73 2.89
C SER A 24 23.99 6.81 3.70
N ILE A 25 23.51 7.88 3.05
CA ILE A 25 22.74 8.95 3.71
C ILE A 25 21.37 8.43 4.18
N LYS A 26 20.75 7.48 3.45
CA LYS A 26 19.48 6.86 3.86
C LYS A 26 19.62 5.87 5.02
N GLN A 27 20.78 5.23 5.16
CA GLN A 27 21.06 4.34 6.28
C GLN A 27 21.14 5.12 7.61
N GLN A 28 21.79 6.29 7.59
CA GLN A 28 21.92 7.17 8.76
C GLN A 28 20.57 7.76 9.23
N ILE A 29 19.59 7.92 8.34
CA ILE A 29 18.24 8.42 8.68
C ILE A 29 17.34 7.30 9.23
N LYS A 30 17.56 6.04 8.84
CA LYS A 30 16.76 4.88 9.30
C LYS A 30 16.99 4.58 10.79
N ASP A 31 18.20 4.81 11.30
CA ASP A 31 18.54 4.57 12.71
C ASP A 31 17.90 5.60 13.66
N VAL A 32 17.63 6.83 13.20
CA VAL A 32 16.94 7.87 14.00
C VAL A 32 15.44 7.57 14.15
N SER A 33 14.84 6.78 13.25
CA SER A 33 13.42 6.43 13.25
C SER A 33 13.06 5.25 14.18
N MET A 34 14.04 4.47 14.64
CA MET A 34 13.82 3.35 15.56
C MET A 34 13.72 3.81 17.03
N ARG A 35 12.68 4.61 17.36
CA ARG A 35 12.22 4.67 18.76
C ARG A 35 11.44 3.39 19.10
N PRO A 36 11.66 2.77 20.27
CA PRO A 36 11.04 1.49 20.59
C PRO A 36 9.51 1.63 20.65
N LYS A 37 8.80 0.75 19.91
CA LYS A 37 7.33 0.64 19.96
C LYS A 37 6.90 0.36 21.41
N ARG A 38 6.07 1.24 22.00
CA ARG A 38 5.45 1.00 23.31
C ARG A 38 4.69 -0.33 23.29
N LYS A 39 4.98 -1.21 24.25
CA LYS A 39 4.28 -2.49 24.45
C LYS A 39 2.79 -2.21 24.69
N LYS A 40 1.90 -2.94 24.00
CA LYS A 40 0.46 -2.90 24.26
C LYS A 40 0.18 -3.41 25.69
N PRO A 41 -0.70 -2.76 26.47
CA PRO A 41 -1.05 -3.25 27.80
C PRO A 41 -1.75 -4.63 27.72
N PRO A 42 -1.59 -5.48 28.74
CA PRO A 42 -2.10 -6.85 28.72
C PRO A 42 -3.63 -6.88 28.65
N ALA A 43 -4.15 -7.81 27.84
CA ALA A 43 -5.56 -7.98 27.47
C ALA A 43 -6.48 -8.52 28.58
N ASN A 44 -6.20 -8.24 29.86
CA ASN A 44 -6.88 -8.92 30.97
C ASN A 44 -7.30 -8.00 32.13
N ALA A 45 -7.72 -6.77 31.84
CA ALA A 45 -8.20 -5.84 32.85
C ALA A 45 -9.57 -5.22 32.52
N VAL A 46 -10.56 -6.03 32.14
CA VAL A 46 -11.97 -5.67 32.30
C VAL A 46 -12.73 -6.94 32.67
N LYS A 47 -13.02 -7.12 33.97
CA LYS A 47 -14.01 -8.12 34.41
C LYS A 47 -15.40 -7.58 34.04
N PRO A 48 -16.34 -8.42 33.58
CA PRO A 48 -17.72 -7.99 33.39
C PRO A 48 -18.30 -7.54 34.73
N HIS A 49 -18.83 -6.32 34.78
CA HIS A 49 -19.59 -5.83 35.93
C HIS A 49 -20.93 -6.58 35.96
N PRO A 50 -21.42 -7.05 37.13
CA PRO A 50 -22.64 -7.83 37.20
C PRO A 50 -23.85 -6.96 36.84
N ASP A 51 -24.76 -7.56 36.08
CA ASP A 51 -26.06 -7.05 35.66
C ASP A 51 -26.88 -6.59 36.87
N VAL A 52 -26.93 -5.28 37.13
CA VAL A 52 -27.89 -4.68 38.06
C VAL A 52 -29.12 -4.28 37.25
N ARG A 53 -30.06 -5.22 37.17
CA ARG A 53 -31.46 -4.95 36.85
C ARG A 53 -32.16 -4.36 38.08
N GLU A 54 -32.17 -3.05 38.19
CA GLU A 54 -33.11 -2.24 38.99
C GLU A 54 -33.49 -1.06 38.07
N GLY A 55 -34.70 -0.92 37.54
CA GLY A 55 -35.97 -0.96 38.25
C GLY A 55 -36.44 0.46 38.55
N LEU A 56 -36.80 1.27 37.54
CA LEU A 56 -37.72 2.40 37.70
C LEU A 56 -38.64 2.49 36.48
N VAL A 57 -39.78 1.85 36.64
CA VAL A 57 -41.01 2.12 35.91
C VAL A 57 -41.49 3.50 36.35
N GLU A 58 -41.43 4.49 35.46
CA GLU A 58 -42.29 5.67 35.55
C GLU A 58 -43.30 5.58 34.39
N ARG A 59 -44.49 5.06 34.70
CA ARG A 59 -45.66 5.20 33.84
C ARG A 59 -46.19 6.61 34.07
N GLU A 60 -46.06 7.48 33.08
CA GLU A 60 -46.96 8.63 32.96
C GLU A 60 -47.83 8.55 31.71
N SER A 61 -49.09 8.87 31.98
CA SER A 61 -50.32 8.72 31.22
C SER A 61 -50.37 9.45 29.88
N LYS A 62 -51.06 8.82 28.91
CA LYS A 62 -51.60 9.45 27.69
C LYS A 62 -52.52 10.63 28.07
N PRO A 63 -52.38 11.78 27.40
CA PRO A 63 -53.39 12.23 26.42
C PRO A 63 -52.70 12.57 25.08
N GLU A 64 -53.16 12.03 23.96
CA GLU A 64 -53.96 12.75 22.95
C GLU A 64 -53.51 14.19 22.64
N GLY A 65 -53.18 14.43 21.36
CA GLY A 65 -53.14 15.77 20.78
C GLY A 65 -51.75 16.40 20.63
N ASN A 66 -51.07 16.06 19.52
CA ASN A 66 -50.30 16.93 18.63
C ASN A 66 -49.09 16.18 18.08
N ALA A 67 -49.07 16.03 16.76
CA ALA A 67 -47.90 15.58 16.02
C ALA A 67 -46.75 16.57 16.27
N LYS A 68 -45.91 16.28 17.26
CA LYS A 68 -44.66 16.99 17.48
C LYS A 68 -43.76 16.65 16.29
N ASN A 69 -43.63 17.60 15.36
CA ASN A 69 -42.68 17.53 14.26
C ASN A 69 -41.30 17.20 14.83
N ILE A 70 -40.81 15.98 14.59
CA ILE A 70 -39.42 15.62 14.89
C ILE A 70 -38.59 16.24 13.77
N VAL A 71 -38.06 17.45 14.01
CA VAL A 71 -37.09 18.06 13.10
C VAL A 71 -35.75 17.37 13.31
N ALA A 72 -35.51 16.31 12.54
CA ALA A 72 -34.21 15.67 12.48
C ALA A 72 -33.22 16.59 11.75
N THR A 73 -32.43 17.36 12.49
CA THR A 73 -31.30 18.10 11.92
C THR A 73 -30.13 17.14 11.74
N SER A 74 -29.86 16.71 10.51
CA SER A 74 -28.64 15.98 10.18
C SER A 74 -27.53 16.97 9.87
N PHE A 75 -26.53 17.03 10.75
CA PHE A 75 -25.30 17.76 10.48
C PHE A 75 -24.22 16.76 10.08
N GLN A 76 -23.61 16.98 8.91
CA GLN A 76 -22.50 16.18 8.42
C GLN A 76 -21.26 17.06 8.37
N GLY A 77 -20.37 16.85 9.32
CA GLY A 77 -19.12 17.55 9.45
C GLY A 77 -18.36 17.01 10.66
N PRO A 78 -17.04 17.25 10.72
CA PRO A 78 -16.23 16.80 11.86
C PRO A 78 -16.55 17.58 13.15
N LEU A 79 -17.23 18.73 13.03
CA LEU A 79 -17.67 19.57 14.13
C LEU A 79 -19.17 19.31 14.43
N PRO A 80 -19.60 19.44 15.70
CA PRO A 80 -21.03 19.44 16.02
C PRO A 80 -21.71 20.72 15.48
N PRO A 81 -23.04 20.70 15.28
CA PRO A 81 -23.75 21.87 14.78
C PRO A 81 -23.63 23.08 15.73
N PRO A 82 -23.67 24.32 15.22
CA PRO A 82 -23.45 25.53 16.02
C PRO A 82 -24.41 25.70 17.21
N SER A 83 -25.65 25.22 17.08
CA SER A 83 -26.63 25.20 18.17
C SER A 83 -26.18 24.31 19.33
N LEU A 84 -25.69 23.11 19.02
CA LEU A 84 -25.21 22.16 20.02
C LEU A 84 -23.88 22.60 20.65
N LEU A 85 -23.03 23.29 19.90
CA LEU A 85 -21.81 23.91 20.44
C LEU A 85 -22.14 24.96 21.50
N ARG A 86 -23.18 25.78 21.29
CA ARG A 86 -23.66 26.74 22.30
C ARG A 86 -24.16 26.01 23.55
N ASP A 87 -24.96 24.95 23.39
CA ASP A 87 -25.46 24.17 24.52
C ASP A 87 -24.29 23.57 25.34
N TYR A 88 -23.20 23.14 24.70
CA TYR A 88 -21.99 22.68 25.40
C TYR A 88 -21.28 23.79 26.17
N ASP A 89 -21.23 25.00 25.61
CA ASP A 89 -20.62 26.16 26.27
C ASP A 89 -21.45 26.66 27.46
N ASP A 90 -22.78 26.55 27.36
CA ASP A 90 -23.72 26.91 28.43
C ASP A 90 -23.62 25.96 29.63
N VAL A 91 -23.31 24.68 29.40
CA VAL A 91 -23.08 23.69 30.47
C VAL A 91 -21.68 23.84 31.09
N VAL A 92 -20.66 24.06 30.27
CA VAL A 92 -19.28 24.31 30.73
C VAL A 92 -18.68 25.46 29.91
N PRO A 93 -18.47 26.64 30.51
CA PRO A 93 -17.93 27.79 29.79
C PRO A 93 -16.58 27.49 29.12
N GLY A 94 -16.48 27.77 27.82
CA GLY A 94 -15.28 27.53 27.00
C GLY A 94 -15.14 26.10 26.46
N LEU A 95 -16.10 25.21 26.70
CA LEU A 95 -16.08 23.85 26.16
C LEU A 95 -16.25 23.82 24.64
N ALA A 96 -17.05 24.73 24.07
CA ALA A 96 -17.23 24.80 22.63
C ALA A 96 -15.90 25.06 21.89
N ALA A 97 -15.10 25.99 22.41
CA ALA A 97 -13.78 26.31 21.86
C ALA A 97 -12.82 25.11 21.92
N LYS A 98 -12.82 24.36 23.03
CA LYS A 98 -12.02 23.13 23.19
C LYS A 98 -12.45 22.03 22.22
N ILE A 99 -13.75 21.86 22.00
CA ILE A 99 -14.27 20.88 21.03
C ILE A 99 -13.76 21.22 19.62
N VAL A 100 -13.82 22.49 19.22
CA VAL A 100 -13.31 22.94 17.92
C VAL A 100 -11.81 22.67 17.80
N GLU A 101 -11.04 22.96 18.84
CA GLU A 101 -9.60 22.70 18.89
C GLU A 101 -9.28 21.20 18.77
N TRP A 102 -9.97 20.34 19.53
CA TRP A 102 -9.81 18.88 19.45
C TRP A 102 -10.16 18.34 18.07
N THR A 103 -11.27 18.77 17.49
CA THR A 103 -11.65 18.33 16.14
C THR A 103 -10.63 18.77 15.09
N THR A 104 -10.14 20.01 15.18
CA THR A 104 -9.17 20.55 14.21
C THR A 104 -7.84 19.82 14.31
N SER A 105 -7.36 19.57 15.54
CA SER A 105 -6.12 18.81 15.77
C SER A 105 -6.22 17.36 15.29
N GLN A 106 -7.37 16.70 15.49
CA GLN A 106 -7.61 15.35 14.97
C GLN A 106 -7.67 15.32 13.44
N THR A 107 -8.30 16.32 12.83
CA THR A 107 -8.37 16.45 11.36
C THR A 107 -6.98 16.68 10.76
N ALA A 108 -6.19 17.58 11.35
CA ALA A 108 -4.81 17.82 10.95
C ALA A 108 -3.93 16.57 11.14
N HIS A 109 -4.10 15.84 12.24
CA HIS A 109 -3.39 14.57 12.46
C HIS A 109 -3.72 13.54 11.37
N ARG A 110 -5.02 13.41 11.02
CA ARG A 110 -5.46 12.49 9.96
C ARG A 110 -4.88 12.90 8.59
N GLN A 111 -4.93 14.18 8.24
CA GLN A 111 -4.33 14.69 7.00
C GLN A 111 -2.83 14.40 6.93
N LEU A 112 -2.10 14.59 8.03
CA LEU A 112 -0.67 14.28 8.11
C LEU A 112 -0.39 12.77 7.97
N MET A 113 -1.30 11.89 8.41
CA MET A 113 -1.17 10.45 8.18
C MET A 113 -1.46 10.08 6.72
N GLU A 114 -2.47 10.69 6.12
CA GLU A 114 -2.82 10.50 4.69
C GLU A 114 -1.66 10.95 3.79
N GLU A 115 -1.09 12.14 4.03
CA GLU A 115 0.06 12.66 3.29
C GLU A 115 1.30 11.74 3.41
N ARG A 116 1.58 11.23 4.61
CA ARG A 116 2.67 10.26 4.81
C ARG A 116 2.43 8.95 4.09
N SER A 117 1.20 8.44 4.06
CA SER A 117 0.89 7.21 3.33
C SER A 117 1.11 7.38 1.83
N ILE A 118 0.65 8.49 1.24
CA ILE A 118 0.85 8.79 -0.18
C ILE A 118 2.34 8.87 -0.52
N GLY A 119 3.11 9.59 0.30
CA GLY A 119 4.57 9.71 0.08
C GLY A 119 5.35 8.40 0.26
N ILE A 120 4.80 7.40 0.96
CA ILE A 120 5.39 6.06 1.06
C ILE A 120 5.06 5.26 -0.20
N ASP A 121 3.82 5.30 -0.67
CA ASP A 121 3.38 4.57 -1.86
C ASP A 121 4.15 5.00 -3.12
N GLU A 122 4.38 6.30 -3.28
CA GLU A 122 5.17 6.85 -4.40
C GLU A 122 6.63 6.35 -4.37
N LYS A 123 7.25 6.31 -3.19
CA LYS A 123 8.65 5.88 -3.03
C LYS A 123 8.82 4.38 -3.23
N LEU A 124 7.84 3.58 -2.80
CA LEU A 124 7.83 2.13 -3.01
C LEU A 124 7.64 1.80 -4.50
N SER A 125 6.79 2.55 -5.21
CA SER A 125 6.58 2.34 -6.65
C SER A 125 7.88 2.54 -7.45
N THR A 126 8.69 3.53 -7.09
CA THR A 126 9.94 3.83 -7.81
C THR A 126 10.97 2.72 -7.64
N TRP A 127 11.07 2.15 -6.43
CA TRP A 127 12.02 1.06 -6.15
C TRP A 127 11.64 -0.23 -6.87
N TYR A 128 10.35 -0.54 -6.89
CA TYR A 128 9.81 -1.70 -7.60
C TYR A 128 10.10 -1.65 -9.11
N VAL A 129 9.93 -0.47 -9.73
CA VAL A 129 10.23 -0.28 -11.16
C VAL A 129 11.73 -0.49 -11.43
N ALA A 130 12.61 0.00 -10.57
CA ALA A 130 14.04 -0.19 -10.73
C ALA A 130 14.47 -1.67 -10.67
N GLU A 131 13.92 -2.46 -9.73
CA GLU A 131 14.18 -3.90 -9.64
C GLU A 131 13.75 -4.65 -10.91
N ILE A 132 12.56 -4.34 -11.44
CA ILE A 132 12.07 -4.92 -12.70
C ILE A 132 13.00 -4.56 -13.84
N MET A 133 13.44 -3.31 -13.94
CA MET A 133 14.33 -2.88 -15.01
C MET A 133 15.71 -3.56 -14.93
N ILE A 134 16.27 -3.74 -13.73
CA ILE A 134 17.51 -4.50 -13.54
C ILE A 134 17.32 -5.96 -13.97
N GLY A 135 16.22 -6.60 -13.55
CA GLY A 135 15.93 -7.99 -13.89
C GLY A 135 15.77 -8.18 -15.40
N LEU A 136 15.06 -7.26 -16.07
CA LEU A 136 14.89 -7.27 -17.52
C LEU A 136 16.23 -7.06 -18.25
N LEU A 137 17.08 -6.16 -17.77
CA LEU A 137 18.39 -5.89 -18.36
C LEU A 137 19.31 -7.12 -18.25
N LEU A 138 19.36 -7.77 -17.07
CA LEU A 138 20.13 -8.99 -16.88
C LEU A 138 19.59 -10.14 -17.74
N GLY A 139 18.27 -10.30 -17.80
CA GLY A 139 17.63 -11.28 -18.68
C GLY A 139 17.93 -11.03 -20.15
N PHE A 140 17.92 -9.77 -20.59
CA PHE A 140 18.28 -9.38 -21.96
C PHE A 140 19.74 -9.70 -22.27
N LEU A 141 20.68 -9.40 -21.36
CA LEU A 141 22.10 -9.72 -21.55
C LEU A 141 22.32 -11.24 -21.68
N ILE A 142 21.66 -12.04 -20.85
CA ILE A 142 21.73 -13.51 -20.93
C ILE A 142 21.15 -13.99 -22.27
N ALA A 143 20.00 -13.47 -22.68
CA ALA A 143 19.38 -13.84 -23.96
C ALA A 143 20.31 -13.55 -25.15
N VAL A 144 20.94 -12.37 -25.18
CA VAL A 144 21.91 -12.01 -26.22
C VAL A 144 23.13 -12.92 -26.18
N SER A 145 23.65 -13.28 -25.01
CA SER A 145 24.79 -14.19 -24.90
C SER A 145 24.49 -15.59 -25.44
N VAL A 146 23.27 -16.11 -25.22
CA VAL A 146 22.84 -17.42 -25.73
C VAL A 146 22.73 -17.38 -27.26
N ILE A 147 22.18 -16.30 -27.83
CA ILE A 147 22.09 -16.13 -29.29
C ILE A 147 23.50 -16.12 -29.90
N LEU A 148 24.44 -15.37 -29.31
CA LEU A 148 25.82 -15.32 -29.78
C LEU A 148 26.50 -16.69 -29.67
N ALA A 149 26.26 -17.43 -28.58
CA ALA A 149 26.80 -18.77 -28.40
C ALA A 149 26.28 -19.76 -29.47
N VAL A 150 24.99 -19.69 -29.81
CA VAL A 150 24.38 -20.52 -30.86
C VAL A 150 24.99 -20.19 -32.24
N ILE A 151 25.13 -18.90 -32.58
CA ILE A 151 25.76 -18.47 -33.84
C ILE A 151 27.21 -18.96 -33.90
N TYR A 152 27.97 -18.80 -32.82
CA TYR A 152 29.36 -19.25 -32.73
C TYR A 152 29.48 -20.76 -32.91
N LEU A 153 28.60 -21.55 -32.29
CA LEU A 153 28.59 -23.02 -32.45
C LEU A 153 28.23 -23.44 -33.87
N ALA A 154 27.28 -22.76 -34.50
CA ALA A 154 26.90 -23.01 -35.89
C ALA A 154 28.07 -22.73 -36.86
N MET A 155 28.79 -21.62 -36.67
CA MET A 155 29.96 -21.29 -37.50
C MET A 155 31.12 -22.28 -37.34
N ASN A 156 31.25 -22.95 -36.20
CA ASN A 156 32.27 -23.96 -35.95
C ASN A 156 31.85 -25.38 -36.41
N GLY A 157 30.78 -25.50 -37.21
CA GLY A 157 30.30 -26.79 -37.75
C GLY A 157 29.65 -27.71 -36.72
N LYS A 158 29.35 -27.22 -35.50
CA LYS A 158 28.67 -27.99 -34.45
C LYS A 158 27.16 -27.81 -34.54
N GLU A 159 26.59 -28.13 -35.70
CA GLU A 159 25.18 -27.84 -36.01
C GLU A 159 24.19 -28.53 -35.06
N ILE A 160 24.46 -29.78 -34.66
CA ILE A 160 23.60 -30.52 -33.71
C ILE A 160 23.56 -29.80 -32.36
N ALA A 161 24.70 -29.33 -31.87
CA ALA A 161 24.78 -28.62 -30.59
C ALA A 161 24.13 -27.22 -30.68
N ALA A 162 24.31 -26.51 -31.80
CA ALA A 162 23.68 -25.23 -32.07
C ALA A 162 22.14 -25.37 -32.13
N GLY A 163 21.65 -26.39 -32.84
CA GLY A 163 20.22 -26.69 -32.97
C GLY A 163 19.59 -27.09 -31.64
N ALA A 164 20.26 -27.93 -30.84
CA ALA A 164 19.79 -28.30 -29.51
C ALA A 164 19.68 -27.08 -28.58
N LEU A 165 20.71 -26.23 -28.52
CA LEU A 165 20.67 -25.02 -27.68
C LEU A 165 19.61 -24.02 -28.16
N GLY A 166 19.51 -23.80 -29.47
CA GLY A 166 18.52 -22.91 -30.06
C GLY A 166 17.08 -23.36 -29.78
N THR A 167 16.78 -24.64 -29.97
CA THR A 167 15.44 -25.19 -29.73
C THR A 167 15.06 -25.17 -28.25
N ILE A 168 15.98 -25.46 -27.33
CA ILE A 168 15.73 -25.34 -25.88
C ILE A 168 15.45 -23.88 -25.51
N ALA A 169 16.26 -22.94 -25.99
CA ALA A 169 16.10 -21.52 -25.69
C ALA A 169 14.75 -20.99 -26.21
N PHE A 170 14.44 -21.21 -27.49
CA PHE A 170 13.15 -20.80 -28.07
C PHE A 170 11.96 -21.53 -27.44
N GLY A 171 12.09 -22.83 -27.20
CA GLY A 171 11.07 -23.65 -26.55
C GLY A 171 10.73 -23.14 -25.14
N SER A 172 11.75 -22.77 -24.36
CA SER A 172 11.55 -22.20 -23.02
C SER A 172 10.82 -20.86 -23.06
N MET A 173 11.12 -20.01 -24.06
CA MET A 173 10.45 -18.72 -24.25
C MET A 173 8.96 -18.91 -24.59
N VAL A 174 8.65 -19.81 -25.54
CA VAL A 174 7.27 -20.14 -25.91
C VAL A 174 6.50 -20.74 -24.73
N ALA A 175 7.12 -21.67 -23.99
CA ALA A 175 6.52 -22.28 -22.81
C ALA A 175 6.21 -21.25 -21.71
N ALA A 176 7.10 -20.27 -21.50
CA ALA A 176 6.87 -19.17 -20.55
C ALA A 176 5.66 -18.30 -20.97
N PHE A 177 5.50 -18.00 -22.25
CA PHE A 177 4.34 -17.25 -22.76
C PHE A 177 3.01 -18.00 -22.60
N ILE A 178 3.00 -19.32 -22.83
CA ILE A 178 1.81 -20.15 -22.66
C ILE A 178 1.43 -20.25 -21.17
N THR A 179 2.41 -20.51 -20.32
CA THR A 179 2.22 -20.65 -18.87
C THR A 179 1.80 -19.33 -18.23
N GLY A 180 2.37 -18.21 -18.68
CA GLY A 180 2.00 -16.87 -18.24
C GLY A 180 0.54 -16.52 -18.53
N ARG A 181 0.00 -16.95 -19.68
CA ARG A 181 -1.43 -16.77 -20.00
C ARG A 181 -2.34 -17.55 -19.05
N ARG A 182 -2.01 -18.81 -18.71
CA ARG A 182 -2.82 -19.63 -17.78
C ARG A 182 -2.87 -19.08 -16.37
N LYS A 183 -1.76 -18.53 -15.85
CA LYS A 183 -1.74 -17.96 -14.48
C LYS A 183 -2.66 -16.74 -14.32
N ARG A 184 -2.79 -15.89 -15.36
CA ARG A 184 -3.72 -14.74 -15.33
C ARG A 184 -5.17 -15.19 -15.27
N THR A 185 -5.55 -16.17 -16.09
CA THR A 185 -6.93 -16.69 -16.10
C THR A 185 -7.30 -17.42 -14.81
N ALA A 186 -6.35 -18.15 -14.22
CA ALA A 186 -6.55 -18.82 -12.94
C ALA A 186 -6.69 -17.83 -11.77
N SER A 187 -5.89 -16.76 -11.76
CA SER A 187 -5.98 -15.70 -10.74
C SER A 187 -7.32 -14.96 -10.82
N GLU A 188 -7.79 -14.64 -12.02
CA GLU A 188 -9.09 -13.99 -12.24
C GLU A 188 -10.27 -14.91 -11.86
N ALA A 189 -10.14 -16.22 -12.05
CA ALA A 189 -11.17 -17.19 -11.65
C ALA A 189 -11.25 -17.33 -10.12
N ASN A 190 -10.10 -17.32 -9.43
CA ASN A 190 -10.05 -17.44 -7.97
C ASN A 190 -10.61 -16.18 -7.27
N ASP A 191 -10.26 -14.99 -7.78
CA ASP A 191 -10.75 -13.70 -7.27
C ASP A 191 -12.27 -13.55 -7.44
N LYS A 192 -12.83 -14.11 -8.53
CA LYS A 192 -14.29 -14.19 -8.76
C LYS A 192 -14.99 -15.19 -7.84
N GLN A 193 -14.32 -16.28 -7.43
CA GLN A 193 -14.88 -17.25 -6.49
C GLN A 193 -14.90 -16.73 -5.05
N GLU A 194 -13.86 -16.00 -4.63
CA GLU A 194 -13.79 -15.40 -3.29
C GLU A 194 -14.89 -14.34 -3.10
N LYS A 195 -15.10 -13.48 -4.11
CA LYS A 195 -16.19 -12.49 -4.12
C LYS A 195 -17.60 -13.10 -4.13
N LYS A 196 -17.77 -14.33 -4.65
CA LYS A 196 -19.04 -15.06 -4.61
C LYS A 196 -19.29 -15.79 -3.29
N LYS A 197 -18.25 -16.12 -2.51
CA LYS A 197 -18.39 -16.74 -1.18
C LYS A 197 -18.60 -15.72 -0.06
N ALA A 198 -18.21 -14.47 -0.28
CA ALA A 198 -18.37 -13.38 0.68
C ALA A 198 -19.74 -12.67 0.59
N LYS A 199 -20.65 -13.13 -0.28
CA LYS A 199 -21.99 -12.60 -0.47
C LYS A 199 -23.02 -13.69 -0.21
#